data_AF-A0A380FJC3-F1
#
_entry.id   AF-A0A380FJC3-F1
#
_cell.length_a   1.000
_cell.length_b   1.000
_cell.length_c   1.000
_cell.angle_alpha   90.00
_cell.angle_beta   90.00
_cell.angle_gamma   90.00
#
_symmetry.space_group_name_H-M   'P 1'
#
loop_
_entity.id
_entity.type
_entity.pdbx_description
1 polymer ?
#
loop_
_entity_poly.entity_id
_entity_poly.type
_entity_poly.pdbx_seq_one_letter_code
_entity_poly.pdbx_strand_id
1 'polypeptide(L)'
;MPKTKDELNFIKNELKNRFSITIAGGQGHLKGEILRIGHMGQISPFDILQVVSALEIIVSEFRNEAYIGTAITQYMEVVKAYV
;
A
#
# COMPACT_ATOMS: atom_id res chain seq x y z
N MET A 1 -8.87 -4.49 0.13
CA MET A 1 -9.24 -4.26 -1.28
C MET A 1 -9.89 -2.89 -1.38
N PRO A 2 -9.59 -2.09 -2.42
CA PRO A 2 -10.35 -0.87 -2.73
C PRO A 2 -11.83 -1.23 -2.90
N LYS A 3 -12.73 -0.43 -2.32
CA LYS A 3 -14.17 -0.62 -2.40
C LYS A 3 -14.76 -0.06 -3.71
N THR A 4 -14.06 0.90 -4.32
CA THR A 4 -14.48 1.54 -5.58
C THR A 4 -13.30 1.79 -6.52
N LYS A 5 -13.60 2.06 -7.80
CA LYS A 5 -12.58 2.48 -8.78
C LYS A 5 -11.95 3.83 -8.44
N ASP A 6 -12.73 4.73 -7.85
CA ASP A 6 -12.24 6.03 -7.40
C ASP A 6 -11.24 5.87 -6.25
N GLU A 7 -11.54 5.00 -5.28
CA GLU A 7 -10.60 4.65 -4.22
C GLU A 7 -9.31 4.05 -4.78
N LEU A 8 -9.42 3.13 -5.75
CA LEU A 8 -8.27 2.50 -6.38
C LEU A 8 -7.37 3.53 -7.09
N ASN A 9 -7.97 4.44 -7.86
CA ASN A 9 -7.25 5.47 -8.58
C ASN A 9 -6.64 6.50 -7.63
N PHE A 10 -7.38 6.90 -6.60
CA PHE A 10 -6.90 7.80 -5.55
C PHE A 10 -5.66 7.21 -4.88
N ILE A 11 -5.72 5.98 -4.39
CA ILE A 11 -4.59 5.32 -3.73
C ILE A 11 -3.36 5.29 -4.63
N LYS A 12 -3.52 4.86 -5.89
CA LYS A 12 -2.41 4.77 -6.84
C LYS A 12 -1.77 6.14 -7.12
N ASN A 13 -2.58 7.18 -7.28
CA ASN A 13 -2.10 8.52 -7.59
C ASN A 13 -1.40 9.14 -6.38
N GLU A 14 -1.97 9.02 -5.19
CA GLU A 14 -1.41 9.58 -3.96
C GLU A 14 -0.09 8.92 -3.56
N LEU A 15 0.03 7.60 -3.72
CA LEU A 15 1.30 6.88 -3.55
C LEU A 15 2.40 7.47 -4.43
N LYS A 16 2.09 7.73 -5.71
CA LYS A 16 3.04 8.31 -6.66
C LYS A 16 3.36 9.78 -6.32
N ASN A 17 2.33 10.58 -6.07
CA ASN A 17 2.46 12.04 -5.98
C ASN A 17 3.07 12.50 -4.65
N ARG A 18 2.69 11.89 -3.53
CA ARG A 18 3.14 12.30 -2.18
C ARG A 18 4.33 11.52 -1.67
N PHE A 19 4.45 10.25 -2.08
CA PHE A 19 5.45 9.35 -1.52
C PHE A 19 6.46 8.86 -2.56
N SER A 20 6.33 9.27 -3.83
CA SER A 20 7.17 8.78 -4.94
C SER A 20 7.14 7.24 -5.11
N ILE A 21 6.08 6.59 -4.62
CA ILE A 21 5.90 5.13 -4.70
C ILE A 21 5.09 4.81 -5.94
N THR A 22 5.69 4.05 -6.86
CA THR A 22 5.00 3.57 -8.07
C THR A 22 4.55 2.12 -7.88
N ILE A 23 3.25 1.88 -8.05
CA ILE A 23 2.65 0.55 -7.99
C ILE A 23 1.91 0.21 -9.28
N ALA A 24 1.79 -1.09 -9.55
CA ALA A 24 1.09 -1.58 -10.73
C ALA A 24 -0.41 -1.73 -10.46
N GLY A 25 -1.24 -1.58 -11.49
CA GLY A 25 -2.64 -2.02 -11.44
C GLY A 25 -2.79 -3.50 -11.79
N GLY A 26 -4.01 -4.02 -11.72
CA GLY A 26 -4.38 -5.32 -12.26
C GLY A 26 -4.26 -5.42 -13.79
N GLN A 27 -4.21 -6.65 -14.29
CA GLN A 27 -4.12 -6.99 -15.73
C GLN A 27 -5.32 -7.86 -16.15
N GLY A 28 -5.65 -7.85 -17.44
CA GLY A 28 -6.79 -8.62 -17.97
C GLY A 28 -8.10 -8.26 -17.27
N HIS A 29 -8.83 -9.27 -16.82
CA HIS A 29 -10.10 -9.10 -16.09
C HIS A 29 -9.96 -8.40 -14.73
N LEU A 30 -8.74 -8.24 -14.20
CA LEU A 30 -8.47 -7.55 -12.93
C LEU A 30 -8.14 -6.06 -13.11
N LYS A 31 -8.11 -5.57 -14.36
CA LYS A 31 -7.76 -4.18 -14.65
C LYS A 31 -8.79 -3.23 -14.05
N GLY A 32 -8.32 -2.35 -13.15
CA GLY A 32 -9.17 -1.39 -12.44
C GLY A 32 -9.86 -1.96 -11.20
N GLU A 33 -9.56 -3.21 -10.82
CA GLU A 33 -10.15 -3.87 -9.64
C GLU A 33 -9.13 -4.02 -8.50
N ILE A 34 -7.85 -4.22 -8.84
CA ILE A 34 -6.78 -4.40 -7.86
C ILE A 34 -5.57 -3.50 -8.12
N LEU A 35 -4.77 -3.36 -7.07
CA LEU A 35 -3.42 -2.83 -7.07
C LEU A 35 -2.43 -3.94 -6.73
N ARG A 36 -1.22 -3.89 -7.30
CA ARG A 36 -0.16 -4.87 -7.11
C ARG A 36 1.09 -4.19 -6.61
N ILE A 37 1.58 -4.66 -5.47
CA ILE A 37 2.86 -4.26 -4.88
C ILE A 37 3.84 -5.40 -5.17
N GLY A 38 4.80 -5.17 -6.05
CA GLY A 38 5.84 -6.14 -6.38
C GLY A 38 7.05 -5.95 -5.49
N HIS A 39 7.51 -6.99 -4.82
CA HIS A 39 8.78 -7.02 -4.09
C HIS A 39 9.77 -7.90 -4.86
N MET A 40 10.60 -7.31 -5.72
CA MET A 40 11.52 -8.07 -6.59
C MET A 40 12.92 -7.47 -6.53
N GLY A 41 13.94 -8.34 -6.57
CA GLY A 41 15.34 -7.92 -6.53
C GLY A 41 15.85 -7.67 -5.11
N GLN A 42 16.75 -6.71 -4.96
CA GLN A 42 17.31 -6.31 -3.67
C GLN A 42 16.29 -5.43 -2.94
N ILE A 43 15.53 -6.05 -2.04
CA ILE A 43 14.49 -5.41 -1.23
C ILE A 43 14.71 -5.84 0.21
N SER A 44 14.70 -4.88 1.13
CA SER A 44 14.64 -5.12 2.57
C SER A 44 13.20 -5.05 3.08
N PRO A 45 12.92 -5.60 4.27
CA PRO A 45 11.64 -5.37 4.93
C PRO A 45 11.31 -3.89 5.13
N PHE A 46 12.32 -3.04 5.33
CA PHE A 46 12.13 -1.61 5.53
C PHE A 46 11.71 -0.85 4.26
N ASP A 47 12.07 -1.35 3.07
CA ASP A 47 11.57 -0.79 1.81
C ASP A 47 10.06 -1.06 1.66
N ILE A 48 9.61 -2.23 2.08
CA ILE A 48 8.18 -2.58 2.08
C ILE A 48 7.43 -1.78 3.16
N LEU A 49 8.04 -1.55 4.32
CA LEU A 49 7.45 -0.76 5.41
C LEU A 49 7.05 0.65 4.95
N GLN A 50 7.82 1.28 4.04
CA GLN A 50 7.46 2.58 3.46
C GLN A 50 6.12 2.52 2.71
N VAL A 51 5.90 1.47 1.92
CA VAL A 51 4.63 1.26 1.18
C VAL A 51 3.47 1.01 2.14
N VAL A 52 3.67 0.19 3.17
CA VAL A 52 2.65 -0.08 4.19
C VAL A 52 2.25 1.21 4.93
N SER A 53 3.24 2.01 5.34
CA SER A 53 3.02 3.27 6.05
C SER A 53 2.27 4.30 5.20
N ALA A 54 2.66 4.45 3.93
CA ALA A 54 1.98 5.36 3.01
C ALA A 54 0.52 4.95 2.76
N LEU A 55 0.26 3.64 2.67
CA LEU A 55 -1.11 3.12 2.53
C LEU A 55 -1.98 3.43 3.75
N GLU A 56 -1.46 3.33 4.98
CA GLU A 56 -2.24 3.70 6.17
C GLU A 56 -2.69 5.15 6.12
N ILE A 57 -1.79 6.07 5.77
CA ILE A 57 -2.09 7.50 5.66
C ILE A 57 -3.19 7.73 4.61
N ILE A 58 -2.96 7.26 3.39
CA ILE A 58 -3.85 7.50 2.25
C ILE A 58 -5.24 6.89 2.48
N VAL A 59 -5.31 5.65 2.96
CA VAL A 59 -6.57 4.95 3.18
C VAL A 59 -7.33 5.54 4.36
N SER A 60 -6.63 5.98 5.41
CA SER A 60 -7.26 6.67 6.54
C SER A 60 -7.95 7.96 6.09
N GLU A 61 -7.25 8.77 5.30
CA GLU A 61 -7.78 10.02 4.75
C GLU A 61 -8.96 9.78 3.81
N PHE A 62 -8.83 8.86 2.85
CA PHE A 62 -9.89 8.61 1.86
C PHE A 62 -11.17 8.07 2.49
N ARG A 63 -11.04 7.20 3.50
CA ARG A 63 -12.18 6.57 4.17
C ARG A 63 -12.70 7.37 5.37
N ASN A 64 -11.97 8.39 5.80
CA ASN A 64 -12.24 9.11 7.05
C ASN A 64 -12.31 8.17 8.26
N GLU A 65 -11.37 7.23 8.33
CA GLU A 65 -11.26 6.20 9.38
C GLU A 65 -9.80 6.16 9.89
N ALA A 66 -9.57 5.83 11.16
CA ALA A 66 -8.23 5.83 11.74
C ALA A 66 -7.54 4.46 11.59
N TYR A 67 -6.61 4.32 10.63
CA TYR A 67 -5.82 3.09 10.46
C TYR A 67 -4.35 3.22 10.87
N ILE A 68 -3.87 4.42 11.20
CA ILE A 68 -2.46 4.68 11.55
C ILE A 68 -1.96 3.70 12.61
N GLY A 69 -0.84 3.03 12.31
CA GLY A 69 -0.18 2.06 13.19
C GLY A 69 -0.76 0.65 13.16
N THR A 70 -1.93 0.42 12.56
CA THR A 70 -2.58 -0.90 12.52
C THR A 70 -1.79 -1.90 11.67
N ALA A 71 -1.54 -1.57 10.41
CA ALA A 71 -0.77 -2.37 9.47
C ALA A 71 0.71 -2.36 9.80
N ILE A 72 1.28 -1.21 10.23
CA ILE A 72 2.69 -1.13 10.63
C ILE A 72 2.99 -2.07 11.79
N THR A 73 2.15 -2.09 12.84
CA THR A 73 2.35 -2.97 14.00
C THR A 73 2.39 -4.44 13.57
N GLN A 74 1.41 -4.86 12.77
CA GLN A 74 1.36 -6.25 12.28
C GLN A 74 2.55 -6.59 11.39
N TYR A 75 2.95 -5.67 10.50
CA TYR A 75 4.12 -5.86 9.65
C TYR A 75 5.40 -6.02 10.48
N MET A 76 5.61 -5.16 11.47
CA MET A 76 6.82 -5.16 12.30
C MET A 76 6.90 -6.38 13.23
N GLU A 77 5.78 -6.89 13.75
CA GLU A 77 5.79 -8.15 14.51
C GLU A 77 6.23 -9.33 13.64
N VAL A 78 5.82 -9.37 12.37
CA VAL A 78 6.32 -10.36 11.41
C VAL A 78 7.81 -10.17 11.20
N VAL A 79 8.27 -8.96 10.85
CA VAL A 79 9.70 -8.70 10.61
C VAL A 79 10.56 -9.12 11.81
N LYS A 80 10.16 -8.73 13.03
CA LYS A 80 10.81 -9.09 14.29
C LYS A 80 11.00 -10.59 14.49
N ALA A 81 10.09 -11.42 13.98
CA ALA A 81 10.20 -12.88 14.10
C ALA A 81 11.27 -13.50 13.16
N TYR A 82 11.74 -12.74 12.15
CA TYR A 82 12.69 -13.20 11.13
C TYR A 82 14.02 -12.42 11.13
N VAL A 83 14.17 -11.41 12.00
CA VAL A 83 15.46 -10.74 12.29
C VAL A 83 16.00 -11.18 13.64
#